data_AF-A0A9P6NCU3-F1
#
_entry.id   AF-A0A9P6NCU3-F1
#
_cell.length_a   1.000
_cell.length_b   1.000
_cell.length_c   1.000
_cell.angle_alpha   90.00
_cell.angle_beta   90.00
_cell.angle_gamma   90.00
#
_symmetry.space_group_name_H-M   'P 1'
#
loop_
_entity.id
_entity.type
_entity.pdbx_description
1 polymer ?
#
loop_
_entity_poly.entity_id
_entity_poly.type
_entity_poly.pdbx_seq_one_letter_code
_entity_poly.pdbx_strand_id
1 'polypeptide(L)'
;MSIGALLKARTKPQQSKVSLSDPKPNQINRTETSPPSRKKLEHRTNKHAPMVMSSKRSVTRKRTVVEIPKLERRDPRFDSLSGAVDPELHQRSYGFLRSQRKAELDELRQAFMIAKKRKTSLPEEELRRMEDALKRAENAEVQHEKLEQEREALKKWKASEKVKQQEGKSAFYLKKKDQKDVILADRFEHLSQDKRKLQKAMERKRKKVAGKEKKSMPAKRSRT
;
A
#
# COMPACT_ATOMS: atom_id res chain seq x y z
N MET A 1 -17.36 45.43 -17.18
CA MET A 1 -17.73 45.40 -15.74
C MET A 1 -16.67 44.59 -15.00
N SER A 2 -16.05 45.20 -13.99
CA SER A 2 -14.96 44.66 -13.18
C SER A 2 -15.51 43.75 -12.09
N ILE A 3 -15.00 42.51 -11.98
CA ILE A 3 -15.23 41.63 -10.84
C ILE A 3 -13.88 41.03 -10.43
N GLY A 4 -13.45 41.38 -9.23
CA GLY A 4 -12.11 41.19 -8.70
C GLY A 4 -11.74 39.74 -8.35
N ALA A 5 -10.46 39.45 -8.48
CA ALA A 5 -9.82 38.22 -8.04
C ALA A 5 -9.51 38.29 -6.53
N LEU A 6 -10.05 37.33 -5.76
CA LEU A 6 -9.80 37.19 -4.34
C LEU A 6 -8.59 36.25 -4.11
N LEU A 7 -7.40 36.80 -3.85
CA LEU A 7 -6.23 36.04 -3.42
C LEU A 7 -6.36 35.63 -1.94
N LYS A 8 -6.35 34.32 -1.66
CA LYS A 8 -6.29 33.77 -0.30
C LYS A 8 -4.82 33.67 0.14
N ALA A 9 -4.34 34.65 0.90
CA ALA A 9 -3.02 34.60 1.53
C ALA A 9 -2.99 33.51 2.62
N ARG A 10 -2.07 32.55 2.50
CA ARG A 10 -1.73 31.60 3.57
C ARG A 10 -0.45 32.08 4.25
N THR A 11 -0.56 32.49 5.51
CA THR A 11 0.56 32.83 6.38
C THR A 11 1.25 31.54 6.86
N LYS A 12 2.59 31.48 6.75
CA LYS A 12 3.40 30.38 7.31
C LYS A 12 3.60 30.62 8.82
N PRO A 13 3.50 29.60 9.68
CA PRO A 13 3.77 29.75 11.11
C PRO A 13 5.27 29.94 11.35
N GLN A 14 5.63 31.02 12.05
CA GLN A 14 6.98 31.31 12.51
C GLN A 14 7.33 30.40 13.70
N GLN A 15 8.45 29.69 13.59
CA GLN A 15 9.04 28.95 14.69
C GLN A 15 9.90 29.91 15.52
N SER A 16 9.51 30.16 16.77
CA SER A 16 10.27 30.92 17.75
C SER A 16 11.50 30.11 18.20
N LYS A 17 12.70 30.51 17.76
CA LYS A 17 13.97 30.01 18.30
C LYS A 17 14.33 30.84 19.53
N VAL A 18 14.30 30.20 20.69
CA VAL A 18 14.85 30.74 21.94
C VAL A 18 16.38 30.74 21.80
N SER A 19 16.98 31.92 21.67
CA SER A 19 18.43 32.11 21.63
C SER A 19 18.96 32.31 23.05
N LEU A 20 19.68 31.30 23.55
CA LEU A 20 20.50 31.38 24.75
C LEU A 20 21.69 32.30 24.43
N SER A 21 21.85 33.40 25.17
CA SER A 21 22.91 34.38 24.97
C SER A 21 24.15 34.03 25.78
N ASP A 22 25.24 33.66 25.11
CA ASP A 22 26.57 33.53 25.72
C ASP A 22 27.19 34.92 25.97
N PRO A 23 27.92 35.11 27.10
CA PRO A 23 28.48 36.41 27.47
C PRO A 23 29.67 36.83 26.59
N LYS A 24 29.69 38.12 26.24
CA LYS A 24 30.71 38.74 25.38
C LYS A 24 32.11 38.70 26.01
N PRO A 25 33.16 38.31 25.27
CA PRO A 25 34.53 38.48 25.73
C PRO A 25 35.01 39.93 25.59
N ASN A 26 35.73 40.34 26.63
CA ASN A 26 36.31 41.64 26.90
C ASN A 26 37.28 42.11 25.80
N GLN A 27 37.14 43.35 25.33
CA GLN A 27 37.98 43.93 24.29
C GLN A 27 39.34 44.32 24.87
N ILE A 28 40.37 43.53 24.58
CA ILE A 28 41.77 43.87 24.85
C ILE A 28 42.38 44.40 23.55
N ASN A 29 42.76 45.69 23.58
CA ASN A 29 43.42 46.40 22.50
C ASN A 29 44.67 45.64 22.02
N ARG A 30 44.65 45.14 20.78
CA ARG A 30 45.82 44.57 20.12
C ARG A 30 46.26 45.53 19.02
N THR A 31 47.46 46.04 19.22
CA THR A 31 48.26 46.81 18.27
C THR A 31 48.35 46.09 16.93
N GLU A 32 48.10 46.83 15.85
CA GLU A 32 48.30 46.43 14.46
C GLU A 32 49.76 45.98 14.26
N THR A 33 50.04 44.68 14.38
CA THR A 33 51.30 44.10 13.94
C THR A 33 51.02 43.39 12.63
N SER A 34 51.41 44.03 11.52
CA SER A 34 51.29 43.47 10.17
C SER A 34 51.83 42.04 10.12
N PRO A 35 51.12 41.07 9.51
CA PRO A 35 51.62 39.70 9.41
C PRO A 35 52.94 39.68 8.63
N PRO A 36 53.93 38.85 9.02
CA PRO A 36 55.20 38.78 8.31
C PRO A 36 54.94 38.41 6.86
N SER A 37 55.55 39.15 5.93
CA SER A 37 55.38 38.95 4.49
C SER A 37 55.66 37.49 4.13
N ARG A 38 54.61 36.76 3.76
CA ARG A 38 54.76 35.39 3.26
C ARG A 38 55.46 35.50 1.91
N LYS A 39 56.75 35.13 1.85
CA LYS A 39 57.47 35.00 0.58
C LYS A 39 56.65 34.10 -0.34
N LYS A 40 56.24 34.62 -1.51
CA LYS A 40 55.58 33.81 -2.54
C LYS A 40 56.56 32.72 -2.95
N LEU A 41 56.11 31.47 -2.93
CA LEU A 41 56.86 30.37 -3.52
C LEU A 41 56.97 30.62 -5.01
N GLU A 42 58.19 30.53 -5.56
CA GLU A 42 58.43 30.67 -6.99
C GLU A 42 57.70 29.57 -7.76
N HIS A 43 57.19 29.91 -8.93
CA HIS A 43 56.55 28.93 -9.80
C HIS A 43 57.62 28.14 -10.55
N ARG A 44 57.36 26.86 -10.80
CA ARG A 44 58.24 26.00 -11.61
C ARG A 44 58.52 26.64 -12.98
N THR A 45 59.76 26.55 -13.44
CA THR A 45 60.20 27.10 -14.74
C THR A 45 59.58 26.36 -15.93
N ASN A 46 59.31 25.05 -15.80
CA ASN A 46 58.58 24.24 -16.78
C ASN A 46 57.78 23.13 -16.06
N LYS A 47 56.82 22.50 -16.74
CA LYS A 47 55.91 21.48 -16.18
C LYS A 47 56.61 20.27 -15.58
N HIS A 48 57.77 19.90 -16.12
CA HIS A 48 58.55 18.75 -15.66
C HIS A 48 59.70 19.12 -14.71
N ALA A 49 59.83 20.40 -14.33
CA ALA A 49 60.86 20.83 -13.39
C ALA A 49 60.44 20.55 -11.94
N PRO A 50 61.35 20.07 -11.07
CA PRO A 50 61.06 19.90 -9.65
C PRO A 50 60.83 21.26 -8.99
N MET A 51 59.98 21.30 -7.97
CA MET A 51 59.69 22.51 -7.20
C MET A 51 59.94 22.24 -5.72
N VAL A 52 60.68 23.13 -5.08
CA VAL A 52 60.95 23.06 -3.64
C VAL A 52 59.72 23.52 -2.87
N MET A 53 59.24 22.69 -1.94
CA MET A 53 58.16 23.03 -1.02
C MET A 53 58.66 23.05 0.42
N SER A 54 58.12 23.95 1.23
CA SER A 54 58.48 24.03 2.66
C SER A 54 57.97 22.79 3.40
N SER A 55 58.86 22.16 4.18
CA SER A 55 58.53 21.02 5.06
C SER A 55 57.49 21.37 6.13
N LYS A 56 57.30 22.66 6.43
CA LYS A 56 56.29 23.16 7.38
C LYS A 56 54.87 23.14 6.80
N ARG A 57 54.70 22.92 5.50
CA ARG A 57 53.38 22.84 4.86
C ARG A 57 52.85 21.42 4.97
N SER A 58 51.85 21.23 5.83
CA SER A 58 51.20 19.93 6.00
C SER A 58 50.42 19.51 4.76
N VAL A 59 50.43 18.20 4.46
CA VAL A 59 49.64 17.62 3.37
C VAL A 59 48.18 17.47 3.82
N THR A 60 47.23 17.77 2.93
CA THR A 60 45.81 17.61 3.23
C THR A 60 45.44 16.13 3.30
N ARG A 61 44.84 15.68 4.42
CA ARG A 61 44.38 14.29 4.59
C ARG A 61 43.08 13.95 3.85
N LYS A 62 42.36 14.95 3.32
CA LYS A 62 41.07 14.76 2.63
C LYS A 62 41.32 14.42 1.16
N ARG A 63 40.73 13.32 0.68
CA ARG A 63 40.68 12.98 -0.75
C ARG A 63 39.49 13.69 -1.38
N THR A 64 39.67 14.28 -2.56
CA THR A 64 38.57 14.79 -3.39
C THR A 64 37.82 13.60 -3.98
N VAL A 65 36.69 13.24 -3.37
CA VAL A 65 35.79 12.21 -3.92
C VAL A 65 34.95 12.87 -5.00
N VAL A 66 35.15 12.47 -6.25
CA VAL A 66 34.28 12.87 -7.37
C VAL A 66 33.11 11.90 -7.40
N GLU A 67 31.90 12.40 -7.17
CA GLU A 67 30.68 11.59 -7.26
C GLU A 67 30.45 11.20 -8.73
N ILE A 68 30.69 9.92 -9.05
CA ILE A 68 30.39 9.36 -10.37
C ILE A 68 28.90 8.99 -10.38
N PRO A 69 28.10 9.45 -11.36
CA PRO A 69 26.70 9.04 -11.47
C PRO A 69 26.65 7.52 -11.67
N LYS A 70 26.14 6.79 -10.68
CA LYS A 70 25.90 5.35 -10.78
C LYS A 70 24.67 5.10 -11.64
N LEU A 71 24.84 4.43 -12.77
CA LEU A 71 23.71 3.99 -13.59
C LEU A 71 23.05 2.77 -12.94
N GLU A 72 21.93 2.99 -12.27
CA GLU A 72 21.12 1.89 -11.75
C GLU A 72 20.22 1.35 -12.88
N ARG A 73 20.51 0.13 -13.37
CA ARG A 73 19.60 -0.57 -14.28
C ARG A 73 18.40 -1.06 -13.48
N ARG A 74 17.29 -0.32 -13.53
CA ARG A 74 16.01 -0.72 -12.92
C ARG A 74 15.17 -1.46 -13.97
N ASP A 75 14.53 -2.55 -13.56
CA ASP A 75 13.56 -3.26 -14.40
C ASP A 75 12.31 -2.38 -14.51
N PRO A 76 11.85 -2.01 -15.72
CA PRO A 76 10.69 -1.15 -15.90
C PRO A 76 9.45 -1.70 -15.21
N ARG A 77 9.32 -3.03 -15.03
CA ARG A 77 8.17 -3.61 -14.30
C ARG A 77 8.14 -3.23 -12.83
N PHE A 78 9.31 -2.96 -12.25
CA PHE A 78 9.49 -2.60 -10.85
C PHE A 78 9.96 -1.16 -10.67
N ASP A 79 9.98 -0.38 -11.76
CA ASP A 79 10.32 1.02 -11.70
C ASP A 79 9.17 1.81 -11.06
N SER A 80 9.53 2.72 -10.16
CA SER A 80 8.60 3.62 -9.48
C SER A 80 7.81 4.50 -10.46
N LEU A 81 8.35 4.72 -11.66
CA LEU A 81 7.74 5.53 -12.72
C LEU A 81 6.67 4.77 -13.51
N SER A 82 6.58 3.44 -13.38
CA SER A 82 5.64 2.61 -14.17
C SER A 82 4.18 2.68 -13.71
N GLY A 83 3.88 3.48 -12.68
CA GLY A 83 2.52 3.80 -12.26
C GLY A 83 1.82 2.69 -11.46
N ALA A 84 0.55 2.93 -11.12
CA ALA A 84 -0.27 1.97 -10.37
C ALA A 84 -0.92 0.95 -11.31
N VAL A 85 -1.08 -0.29 -10.85
CA VAL A 85 -1.74 -1.35 -11.61
C VAL A 85 -3.23 -1.03 -11.79
N ASP A 86 -3.69 -0.98 -13.04
CA ASP A 86 -5.12 -0.91 -13.34
C ASP A 86 -5.77 -2.29 -13.10
N PRO A 87 -6.68 -2.41 -12.11
CA PRO A 87 -7.30 -3.68 -11.77
C PRO A 87 -8.28 -4.19 -12.83
N GLU A 88 -8.80 -3.34 -13.72
CA GLU A 88 -9.65 -3.79 -14.84
C GLU A 88 -8.80 -4.36 -15.97
N LEU A 89 -7.74 -3.65 -16.37
CA LEU A 89 -6.82 -4.14 -17.40
C LEU A 89 -6.13 -5.44 -16.96
N HIS A 90 -5.70 -5.52 -15.69
CA HIS A 90 -5.11 -6.74 -15.13
C HIS A 90 -6.10 -7.91 -15.21
N GLN A 91 -7.35 -7.71 -14.79
CA GLN A 91 -8.36 -8.75 -14.82
C GLN A 91 -8.67 -9.23 -16.24
N ARG A 92 -8.66 -8.33 -17.24
CA ARG A 92 -8.84 -8.69 -18.65
C ARG A 92 -7.63 -9.45 -19.20
N SER A 93 -6.43 -8.96 -18.94
CA SER A 93 -5.17 -9.54 -19.46
C SER A 93 -4.88 -10.91 -18.85
N TYR A 94 -5.18 -11.09 -17.57
CA TYR A 94 -4.93 -12.32 -16.82
C TYR A 94 -6.21 -13.13 -16.55
N GLY A 95 -7.23 -12.99 -17.40
CA GLY A 95 -8.50 -13.72 -17.25
C GLY A 95 -8.33 -15.24 -17.24
N PHE A 96 -7.31 -15.76 -17.94
CA PHE A 96 -6.98 -17.19 -18.02
C PHE A 96 -6.57 -17.80 -16.67
N LEU A 97 -6.09 -16.99 -15.72
CA LEU A 97 -5.75 -17.50 -14.37
C LEU A 97 -6.97 -18.05 -13.64
N ARG A 98 -8.19 -17.66 -14.04
CA ARG A 98 -9.42 -18.20 -13.46
C ARG A 98 -9.65 -19.64 -13.87
N SER A 99 -9.45 -19.97 -15.15
CA SER A 99 -9.61 -21.34 -15.63
C SER A 99 -8.49 -22.25 -15.11
N GLN A 100 -7.25 -21.76 -15.08
CA GLN A 100 -6.12 -22.50 -14.54
C GLN A 100 -6.31 -22.83 -13.05
N ARG A 101 -6.65 -21.85 -12.21
CA ARG A 101 -6.89 -22.10 -10.78
C ARG A 101 -8.02 -23.11 -10.53
N LYS A 102 -9.07 -23.10 -11.35
CA LYS A 102 -10.16 -24.10 -11.27
C LYS A 102 -9.65 -25.49 -11.61
N ALA A 103 -8.85 -25.63 -12.67
CA ALA A 103 -8.23 -26.90 -13.05
C ALA A 103 -7.31 -27.42 -11.95
N GLU A 104 -6.42 -26.59 -11.42
CA GLU A 104 -5.52 -26.93 -10.30
C GLU A 104 -6.31 -27.39 -9.05
N LEU A 105 -7.42 -26.73 -8.74
CA LEU A 105 -8.26 -27.10 -7.61
C LEU A 105 -8.92 -28.48 -7.84
N ASP A 106 -9.39 -28.75 -9.06
CA ASP A 106 -9.94 -30.07 -9.40
C ASP A 106 -8.87 -31.17 -9.39
N GLU A 107 -7.64 -30.88 -9.81
CA GLU A 107 -6.49 -31.78 -9.66
C GLU A 107 -6.19 -32.07 -8.18
N LEU A 108 -6.17 -31.04 -7.33
CA LEU A 108 -5.99 -31.21 -5.88
C LEU A 108 -7.10 -32.06 -5.25
N ARG A 109 -8.35 -31.89 -5.68
CA ARG A 109 -9.48 -32.72 -5.24
C ARG A 109 -9.29 -34.17 -5.63
N GLN A 110 -8.89 -34.42 -6.87
CA GLN A 110 -8.64 -35.77 -7.37
C GLN A 110 -7.48 -36.43 -6.62
N ALA A 111 -6.36 -35.73 -6.47
CA ALA A 111 -5.20 -36.19 -5.72
C ALA A 111 -5.57 -36.55 -4.27
N PHE A 112 -6.31 -35.67 -3.59
CA PHE A 112 -6.79 -35.91 -2.23
C PHE A 112 -7.73 -37.13 -2.16
N MET A 113 -8.65 -37.27 -3.11
CA MET A 113 -9.58 -38.40 -3.15
C MET A 113 -8.87 -39.74 -3.41
N ILE A 114 -7.85 -39.76 -4.27
CA ILE A 114 -7.02 -40.95 -4.52
C ILE A 114 -6.24 -41.31 -3.25
N ALA A 115 -5.58 -40.35 -2.62
CA ALA A 115 -4.82 -40.56 -1.40
C ALA A 115 -5.72 -41.06 -0.25
N LYS A 116 -6.93 -40.50 -0.12
CA LYS A 116 -7.94 -40.93 0.86
C LYS A 116 -8.50 -42.33 0.60
N LYS A 117 -8.50 -42.81 -0.65
CA LYS A 117 -8.87 -44.19 -0.98
C LYS A 117 -7.73 -45.16 -0.69
N ARG A 118 -6.48 -44.75 -0.93
CA ARG A 118 -5.25 -45.54 -0.71
C ARG A 118 -4.68 -45.38 0.71
N LYS A 119 -5.54 -45.21 1.73
CA LYS A 119 -5.20 -44.90 3.14
C LYS A 119 -4.10 -45.77 3.76
N THR A 120 -3.86 -46.96 3.23
CA THR A 120 -2.80 -47.87 3.66
C THR A 120 -1.38 -47.48 3.22
N SER A 121 -1.23 -46.54 2.28
CA SER A 121 0.07 -46.22 1.65
C SER A 121 0.68 -44.87 2.01
N LEU A 122 -0.08 -43.92 2.55
CA LEU A 122 0.43 -42.61 2.94
C LEU A 122 0.33 -42.39 4.46
N PRO A 123 1.32 -41.74 5.08
CA PRO A 123 1.22 -41.33 6.47
C PRO A 123 0.08 -40.34 6.67
N GLU A 124 -0.59 -40.42 7.82
CA GLU A 124 -1.75 -39.58 8.15
C GLU A 124 -1.43 -38.07 8.08
N GLU A 125 -0.21 -37.69 8.44
CA GLU A 125 0.26 -36.30 8.35
C GLU A 125 0.23 -35.75 6.93
N GLU A 126 0.61 -36.55 5.93
CA GLU A 126 0.59 -36.13 4.53
C GLU A 126 -0.84 -35.97 4.03
N LEU A 127 -1.73 -36.88 4.40
CA LEU A 127 -3.16 -36.77 4.09
C LEU A 127 -3.76 -35.49 4.68
N ARG A 128 -3.39 -35.15 5.91
CA ARG A 128 -3.82 -33.91 6.56
C ARG A 128 -3.25 -32.67 5.88
N ARG A 129 -1.97 -32.67 5.49
CA ARG A 129 -1.36 -31.57 4.73
C ARG A 129 -2.07 -31.35 3.40
N MET A 130 -2.42 -32.42 2.70
CA MET A 130 -3.19 -32.36 1.44
C MET A 130 -4.60 -31.81 1.67
N GLU A 131 -5.29 -32.26 2.72
CA GLU A 131 -6.62 -31.73 3.08
C GLU A 131 -6.57 -30.23 3.40
N ASP A 132 -5.58 -29.80 4.18
CA ASP A 132 -5.40 -28.39 4.55
C ASP A 132 -5.01 -27.55 3.34
N ALA A 133 -4.24 -28.09 2.39
CA ALA A 133 -3.93 -27.42 1.13
C ALA A 133 -5.19 -27.24 0.27
N LEU A 134 -6.01 -28.29 0.14
CA LEU A 134 -7.26 -28.25 -0.59
C LEU A 134 -8.23 -27.22 0.02
N LYS A 135 -8.42 -27.26 1.34
CA LYS A 135 -9.27 -26.28 2.06
C LYS A 135 -8.78 -24.84 1.85
N ARG A 136 -7.47 -24.62 1.86
CA ARG A 136 -6.88 -23.29 1.60
C ARG A 136 -7.18 -22.82 0.19
N ALA A 137 -6.98 -23.67 -0.82
CA ALA A 137 -7.28 -23.35 -2.21
C ALA A 137 -8.77 -23.07 -2.43
N GLU A 138 -9.65 -23.90 -1.88
CA GLU A 138 -11.11 -23.71 -1.96
C GLU A 138 -11.56 -22.41 -1.30
N ASN A 139 -11.04 -22.11 -0.10
CA ASN A 139 -11.38 -20.86 0.58
C ASN A 139 -10.89 -19.63 -0.19
N ALA A 140 -9.70 -19.71 -0.81
CA ALA A 140 -9.17 -18.64 -1.65
C ALA A 140 -10.07 -18.38 -2.86
N GLU A 141 -10.48 -19.42 -3.59
CA GLU A 141 -11.41 -19.26 -4.73
C GLU A 141 -12.75 -18.68 -4.30
N VAL A 142 -13.34 -19.16 -3.19
CA VAL A 142 -14.59 -18.59 -2.66
C VAL A 142 -14.43 -17.11 -2.29
N GLN A 143 -13.28 -16.70 -1.73
CA GLN A 143 -13.02 -15.28 -1.47
C GLN A 143 -12.89 -14.48 -2.77
N HIS A 144 -12.19 -15.01 -3.78
CA HIS A 144 -12.07 -14.35 -5.08
C HIS A 144 -13.42 -14.16 -5.75
N GLU A 145 -14.24 -15.21 -5.85
CA GLU A 145 -15.59 -15.12 -6.42
C GLU A 145 -16.45 -14.10 -5.69
N LYS A 146 -16.37 -14.08 -4.35
CA LYS A 146 -17.09 -13.08 -3.55
C LYS A 146 -16.64 -11.65 -3.86
N LEU A 147 -15.34 -11.38 -3.91
CA LEU A 147 -14.82 -10.03 -4.22
C LEU A 147 -15.21 -9.58 -5.63
N GLU A 148 -15.22 -10.51 -6.58
CA GLU A 148 -15.66 -10.25 -7.94
C GLU A 148 -17.15 -9.90 -8.01
N GLN A 149 -18.01 -10.65 -7.32
CA GLN A 149 -19.45 -10.33 -7.20
C GLN A 149 -19.66 -8.95 -6.58
N GLU A 150 -18.94 -8.61 -5.50
CA GLU A 150 -19.01 -7.28 -4.88
C GLU A 150 -18.60 -6.16 -5.86
N ARG A 151 -17.54 -6.39 -6.64
CA ARG A 151 -17.07 -5.45 -7.67
C ARG A 151 -18.09 -5.29 -8.79
N GLU A 152 -18.68 -6.38 -9.26
CA GLU A 152 -19.70 -6.39 -10.30
C GLU A 152 -20.98 -5.69 -9.86
N ALA A 153 -21.47 -5.92 -8.64
CA ALA A 153 -22.63 -5.22 -8.07
C ALA A 153 -22.42 -3.69 -8.07
N LEU A 154 -21.24 -3.23 -7.63
CA LEU A 154 -20.89 -1.82 -7.67
C LEU A 154 -20.72 -1.29 -9.10
N LYS A 155 -20.21 -2.10 -10.04
CA LYS A 155 -20.08 -1.73 -11.45
C LYS A 155 -21.45 -1.56 -12.11
N LYS A 156 -22.40 -2.48 -11.87
CA LYS A 156 -23.80 -2.39 -12.32
C LYS A 156 -24.46 -1.12 -11.78
N TRP A 157 -24.30 -0.86 -10.47
CA TRP A 157 -24.84 0.36 -9.86
C TRP A 157 -24.26 1.62 -10.53
N LYS A 158 -22.93 1.72 -10.67
CA LYS A 158 -22.27 2.85 -11.34
C LYS A 158 -22.73 3.02 -12.78
N ALA A 159 -22.94 1.93 -13.52
CA ALA A 159 -23.44 1.98 -14.89
C ALA A 159 -24.85 2.58 -14.94
N SER A 160 -25.76 2.12 -14.08
CA SER A 160 -27.12 2.68 -14.00
C SER A 160 -27.14 4.16 -13.59
N GLU A 161 -26.24 4.57 -12.68
CA GLU A 161 -26.14 5.97 -12.29
C GLU A 161 -25.56 6.83 -13.42
N LYS A 162 -24.63 6.30 -14.21
CA LYS A 162 -24.09 7.00 -15.40
C LYS A 162 -25.19 7.27 -16.43
N VAL A 163 -26.10 6.32 -16.65
CA VAL A 163 -27.26 6.51 -17.55
C VAL A 163 -28.16 7.64 -17.04
N LYS A 164 -28.50 7.63 -15.74
CA LYS A 164 -29.31 8.70 -15.12
C LYS A 164 -28.64 10.07 -15.20
N GLN A 165 -27.31 10.12 -15.10
CA GLN A 165 -26.55 11.36 -15.28
C GLN A 165 -26.63 11.88 -16.71
N GLN A 166 -26.58 10.99 -17.70
CA GLN A 166 -26.78 11.36 -19.11
C GLN A 166 -28.19 11.89 -19.37
N GLU A 167 -29.19 11.40 -18.64
CA GLU A 167 -30.57 11.90 -18.64
C GLU A 167 -30.73 13.27 -17.94
N GLY A 168 -29.68 13.79 -17.32
CA GLY A 168 -29.66 15.12 -16.68
C GLY A 168 -29.70 15.11 -15.15
N LYS A 169 -29.67 13.94 -14.51
CA LYS A 169 -29.49 13.85 -13.05
C LYS A 169 -28.09 14.34 -12.65
N SER A 170 -27.98 15.04 -11.53
CA SER A 170 -26.68 15.45 -11.00
C SER A 170 -25.82 14.23 -10.59
N ALA A 171 -24.50 14.40 -10.66
CA ALA A 171 -23.56 13.34 -10.29
C ALA A 171 -23.71 12.95 -8.82
N PHE A 172 -24.11 11.70 -8.59
CA PHE A 172 -24.31 11.14 -7.25
C PHE A 172 -23.33 10.00 -6.98
N TYR A 173 -22.75 9.99 -5.78
CA TYR A 173 -21.79 8.97 -5.34
C TYR A 173 -22.25 8.36 -4.03
N LEU A 174 -22.33 7.02 -3.96
CA LEU A 174 -22.77 6.33 -2.74
C LEU A 174 -21.78 6.51 -1.61
N LYS A 175 -22.32 6.72 -0.41
CA LYS A 175 -21.55 6.58 0.83
C LYS A 175 -21.16 5.11 1.02
N LYS A 176 -20.12 4.86 1.81
CA LYS A 176 -19.63 3.50 2.10
C LYS A 176 -20.70 2.59 2.72
N LYS A 177 -21.69 3.15 3.45
CA LYS A 177 -22.81 2.38 4.00
C LYS A 177 -23.74 1.91 2.89
N ASP A 178 -24.11 2.82 1.99
CA ASP A 178 -25.05 2.54 0.91
C ASP A 178 -24.43 1.54 -0.09
N GLN A 179 -23.10 1.60 -0.31
CA GLN A 179 -22.38 0.60 -1.13
C GLN A 179 -22.55 -0.82 -0.58
N LYS A 180 -22.56 -0.98 0.75
CA LYS A 180 -22.79 -2.28 1.38
C LYS A 180 -24.23 -2.75 1.20
N ASP A 181 -25.18 -1.81 1.17
CA ASP A 181 -26.60 -2.14 0.94
C ASP A 181 -26.82 -2.61 -0.50
N VAL A 182 -26.15 -2.00 -1.49
CA VAL A 182 -26.14 -2.48 -2.88
C VAL A 182 -25.56 -3.89 -2.98
N ILE A 183 -24.40 -4.13 -2.35
CA ILE A 183 -23.78 -5.45 -2.31
C ILE A 183 -24.69 -6.48 -1.62
N LEU A 184 -25.36 -6.08 -0.54
CA LEU A 184 -26.27 -6.94 0.20
C LEU A 184 -27.50 -7.32 -0.62
N ALA A 185 -28.04 -6.37 -1.40
CA ALA A 185 -29.15 -6.60 -2.31
C ALA A 185 -28.77 -7.60 -3.41
N ASP A 186 -27.67 -7.37 -4.14
CA ASP A 186 -27.17 -8.29 -5.19
C ASP A 186 -26.87 -9.69 -4.62
N ARG A 187 -26.29 -9.77 -3.40
CA ARG A 187 -26.09 -11.04 -2.70
C ARG A 187 -27.42 -11.75 -2.36
N PHE A 188 -28.44 -11.00 -1.97
CA PHE A 188 -29.76 -11.57 -1.68
C PHE A 188 -30.44 -12.06 -2.95
N GLU A 189 -30.33 -11.32 -4.06
CA GLU A 189 -30.81 -11.72 -5.39
C GLU A 189 -30.12 -12.99 -5.88
N HIS A 190 -28.79 -13.10 -5.73
CA HIS A 190 -28.08 -14.33 -6.07
C HIS A 190 -28.53 -15.51 -5.20
N LEU A 191 -28.77 -15.30 -3.90
CA LEU A 191 -29.26 -16.37 -3.01
C LEU A 191 -30.73 -16.73 -3.26
N SER A 192 -31.56 -15.78 -3.71
CA SER A 192 -32.99 -15.99 -3.93
C SER A 192 -33.28 -16.92 -5.11
N GLN A 193 -32.34 -17.07 -6.04
CA GLN A 193 -32.36 -18.10 -7.09
C GLN A 193 -32.53 -19.51 -6.50
N ASP A 194 -31.93 -19.76 -5.33
CA ASP A 194 -32.01 -21.04 -4.63
C ASP A 194 -32.73 -20.91 -3.28
N LYS A 195 -34.04 -21.17 -3.25
CA LYS A 195 -34.89 -21.07 -2.04
C LYS A 195 -34.29 -21.78 -0.82
N ARG A 196 -33.70 -22.98 -1.00
CA ARG A 196 -33.05 -23.73 0.09
C ARG A 196 -31.82 -23.02 0.65
N LYS A 197 -30.96 -22.45 -0.22
CA LYS A 197 -29.77 -21.70 0.21
C LYS A 197 -30.18 -20.41 0.91
N LEU A 198 -31.20 -19.72 0.39
CA LEU A 198 -31.76 -18.53 1.01
C LEU A 198 -32.30 -18.80 2.42
N GLN A 199 -33.16 -19.82 2.58
CA GLN A 199 -33.71 -20.20 3.88
C GLN A 199 -32.61 -20.55 4.88
N LYS A 200 -31.60 -21.31 4.48
CA LYS A 200 -30.44 -21.65 5.32
C LYS A 200 -29.64 -20.41 5.74
N ALA A 201 -29.45 -19.44 4.83
CA ALA A 201 -28.77 -18.20 5.12
C ALA A 201 -29.59 -17.33 6.11
N MET A 202 -30.90 -17.23 5.91
CA MET A 202 -31.81 -16.51 6.80
C MET A 202 -31.90 -17.15 8.18
N GLU A 203 -31.96 -18.48 8.26
CA GLU A 203 -31.95 -19.21 9.53
C GLU A 203 -30.65 -18.96 10.31
N ARG A 204 -29.48 -19.04 9.65
CA ARG A 204 -28.19 -18.69 10.26
C ARG A 204 -28.17 -17.24 10.77
N LYS A 205 -28.76 -16.31 10.01
CA LYS A 205 -28.88 -14.91 10.42
C LYS A 205 -29.81 -14.75 11.63
N ARG A 206 -30.98 -15.38 11.63
CA ARG A 206 -31.93 -15.40 12.75
C ARG A 206 -31.29 -15.95 14.02
N LYS A 207 -30.61 -17.11 13.94
CA LYS A 207 -29.86 -17.70 15.06
C LYS A 207 -28.78 -16.75 15.59
N LYS A 208 -28.02 -16.09 14.70
CA LYS A 208 -26.98 -15.12 15.09
C LYS A 208 -27.57 -13.87 15.76
N VAL A 209 -28.71 -13.38 15.29
CA VAL A 209 -29.40 -12.22 15.87
C VAL A 209 -29.98 -12.59 17.24
N ALA A 210 -30.71 -13.70 17.34
CA ALA A 210 -31.25 -14.20 18.61
C ALA A 210 -30.16 -14.42 19.66
N GLY A 211 -28.99 -14.97 19.27
CA GLY A 211 -27.84 -15.11 20.17
C GLY A 211 -27.27 -13.77 20.65
N LYS A 212 -27.25 -12.74 19.79
CA LYS A 212 -26.84 -11.37 20.17
C LYS A 212 -27.85 -10.72 21.09
N GLU A 213 -29.15 -10.85 20.80
CA GLU A 213 -30.24 -10.33 21.64
C GLU A 213 -30.19 -10.95 23.03
N LYS A 214 -30.05 -12.29 23.12
CA LYS A 214 -29.89 -12.99 24.40
C LYS A 214 -28.67 -12.49 25.20
N LYS A 215 -27.54 -12.20 24.53
CA LYS A 215 -26.34 -11.65 25.18
C LYS A 215 -26.53 -10.17 25.59
N SER A 216 -27.34 -9.42 24.86
CA SER A 216 -27.64 -8.02 25.14
C SER A 216 -28.70 -7.85 26.24
N MET A 217 -29.47 -8.90 26.55
CA MET A 217 -30.45 -8.87 27.63
C MET A 217 -29.72 -8.76 28.99
N PRO A 218 -30.19 -7.88 29.90
CA PRO A 218 -29.68 -7.82 31.25
C PRO A 218 -29.79 -9.20 31.93
N ALA A 219 -28.74 -9.60 32.65
CA ALA A 219 -28.80 -10.83 33.44
C ALA A 219 -29.90 -10.71 34.51
N LYS A 220 -30.68 -11.79 34.71
CA LYS A 220 -31.68 -11.86 35.77
C LYS A 220 -30.97 -11.62 37.11
N ARG A 221 -31.37 -10.58 37.83
CA ARG A 221 -30.80 -10.22 39.14
C ARG A 221 -30.97 -11.43 40.07
N SER A 222 -29.87 -11.95 40.64
CA SER A 222 -29.99 -13.01 41.64
C SER A 222 -30.71 -12.42 42.85
N ARG A 223 -31.79 -13.07 43.29
CA ARG A 223 -32.43 -12.71 44.55
C ARG A 223 -31.51 -13.20 45.67
N THR A 224 -30.80 -12.27 46.30
CA THR A 224 -30.28 -12.42 47.67
C THR A 224 -31.36 -11.99 48.64
#